data_AF-A0A1J5WFM1-F1
#
_entry.id   AF-A0A1J5WFM1-F1
#
_cell.length_a   1.000
_cell.length_b   1.000
_cell.length_c   1.000
_cell.angle_alpha   90.00
_cell.angle_beta   90.00
_cell.angle_gamma   90.00
#
_symmetry.space_group_name_H-M   'P 1'
#
loop_
_entity.id
_entity.type
_entity.pdbx_description
1 polymer ?
#
loop_
_entity_poly.entity_id
_entity_poly.type
_entity_poly.pdbx_seq_one_letter_code
_entity_poly.pdbx_strand_id
1 'polypeptide(L)'
;DTFSLTTAPLNKAVLLSEKTTVVLRDVALSDRVFSVLLSKTKVSVGECFSIFGDNEDEDCIREHCIERNTPFFLRRIGEDEKPLVSFLEKIPPNSINCTLKKITLKKTVLINILPKLSIRKDCEVELVLLDADKREQVAAILDT
;
A
#
# COMPACT_ATOMS: atom_id res chain seq x y z
N ASP A 1 20.07 -0.37 1.58
CA ASP A 1 19.30 -0.54 0.32
C ASP A 1 18.60 0.73 -0.10
N THR A 2 18.92 1.22 -1.28
CA THR A 2 18.44 2.49 -1.82
C THR A 2 17.38 2.20 -2.89
N PHE A 3 16.19 2.79 -2.78
CA PHE A 3 15.16 2.67 -3.81
C PHE A 3 15.17 3.95 -4.66
N SER A 4 15.37 3.76 -5.97
CA SER A 4 15.52 4.83 -6.93
C SER A 4 14.45 4.71 -8.00
N LEU A 5 13.68 5.77 -8.21
CA LEU A 5 12.79 5.90 -9.37
C LEU A 5 13.51 6.65 -10.49
N THR A 6 13.44 6.09 -11.68
CA THR A 6 13.86 6.73 -12.93
C THR A 6 12.61 7.08 -13.73
N THR A 7 12.44 8.35 -14.05
CA THR A 7 11.32 8.81 -14.88
C THR A 7 11.85 9.19 -16.25
N ALA A 8 11.17 8.81 -17.35
CA ALA A 8 11.61 9.11 -18.71
C ALA A 8 11.94 10.61 -18.99
N PRO A 9 11.28 11.61 -18.37
CA PRO A 9 11.65 13.02 -18.54
C PRO A 9 12.87 13.45 -17.73
N LEU A 10 13.25 12.69 -16.70
CA LEU A 10 14.33 13.01 -15.78
C LEU A 10 15.33 11.84 -15.80
N ASN A 11 16.38 11.95 -16.62
CA ASN A 11 17.53 11.01 -16.66
C ASN A 11 18.37 11.03 -15.36
N LYS A 12 17.74 11.26 -14.21
CA LYS A 12 18.33 11.38 -12.89
C LYS A 12 17.51 10.55 -11.91
N ALA A 13 18.15 9.57 -11.31
CA ALA A 13 17.57 8.78 -10.23
C ALA A 13 17.18 9.69 -9.06
N VAL A 14 15.95 9.56 -8.58
CA VAL A 14 15.48 10.23 -7.36
C VAL A 14 15.57 9.25 -6.19
N LEU A 15 16.32 9.64 -5.17
CA LEU A 15 16.49 8.87 -3.94
C LEU A 15 15.29 9.07 -3.02
N LEU A 16 14.53 8.00 -2.79
CA LEU A 16 13.41 8.02 -1.88
C LEU A 16 13.85 7.65 -0.45
N SER A 17 13.40 8.44 0.52
CA SER A 17 13.69 8.29 1.95
C SER A 17 12.50 8.68 2.81
N GLU A 18 12.56 8.41 4.12
CA GLU A 18 11.49 8.73 5.08
C GLU A 18 11.13 10.22 5.14
N LYS A 19 12.03 11.10 4.70
CA LYS A 19 11.78 12.55 4.60
C LYS A 19 10.98 12.92 3.35
N THR A 20 10.93 12.03 2.38
CA THR A 20 10.26 12.23 1.10
C THR A 20 8.78 11.89 1.24
N THR A 21 7.92 12.81 0.80
CA THR A 21 6.49 12.56 0.71
C THR A 21 6.13 12.22 -0.73
N VAL A 22 5.61 11.01 -0.95
CA VAL A 22 5.15 10.51 -2.24
C VAL A 22 3.64 10.66 -2.29
N VAL A 23 3.15 11.50 -3.20
CA VAL A 23 1.71 11.70 -3.43
C VAL A 23 1.26 10.75 -4.53
N LEU A 24 0.32 9.86 -4.21
CA LEU A 24 -0.27 8.90 -5.14
C LEU A 24 -1.65 9.40 -5.54
N ARG A 25 -1.79 9.88 -6.77
CA ARG A 25 -3.03 10.42 -7.32
C ARG A 25 -3.16 9.99 -8.77
N ASP A 26 -4.35 9.57 -9.17
CA ASP A 26 -4.68 9.14 -10.53
C ASP A 26 -3.71 8.07 -11.07
N VAL A 27 -3.28 7.15 -10.19
CA VAL A 27 -2.24 6.16 -10.49
C VAL A 27 -2.63 4.78 -9.97
N ALA A 28 -2.27 3.75 -10.72
CA ALA A 28 -2.30 2.38 -10.27
C ALA A 28 -0.88 1.87 -10.03
N LEU A 29 -0.64 1.22 -8.88
CA LEU A 29 0.67 0.67 -8.51
C LEU A 29 0.61 -0.84 -8.28
N SER A 30 1.70 -1.53 -8.60
CA SER A 30 1.87 -2.91 -8.16
C SER A 30 2.04 -2.98 -6.64
N ASP A 31 1.58 -4.07 -6.05
CA ASP A 31 1.72 -4.38 -4.63
C ASP A 31 3.18 -4.31 -4.15
N ARG A 32 4.13 -4.72 -5.00
CA ARG A 32 5.56 -4.62 -4.76
C ARG A 32 6.03 -3.17 -4.61
N VAL A 33 5.68 -2.30 -5.55
CA VAL A 33 6.06 -0.87 -5.48
C VAL A 33 5.39 -0.21 -4.29
N PHE A 34 4.11 -0.49 -4.06
CA PHE A 34 3.38 0.04 -2.91
C PHE A 34 4.04 -0.37 -1.58
N SER A 35 4.43 -1.64 -1.43
CA SER A 35 5.14 -2.14 -0.24
C SER A 35 6.48 -1.43 -0.01
N VAL A 36 7.24 -1.16 -1.08
CA VAL A 36 8.51 -0.42 -0.98
C VAL A 36 8.26 1.05 -0.61
N LEU A 37 7.25 1.70 -1.17
CA LEU A 37 6.90 3.07 -0.82
C LEU A 37 6.48 3.18 0.64
N LEU A 38 5.65 2.25 1.13
CA LEU A 38 5.26 2.19 2.54
C LEU A 38 6.44 1.97 3.47
N SER A 39 7.44 1.18 3.08
CA SER A 39 8.60 0.92 3.94
C SER A 39 9.62 2.04 3.93
N LYS A 40 9.72 2.83 2.85
CA LYS A 40 10.83 3.78 2.68
C LYS A 40 10.43 5.24 2.64
N THR A 41 9.15 5.57 2.53
CA THR A 41 8.69 6.95 2.34
C THR A 41 7.46 7.28 3.15
N LYS A 42 7.14 8.58 3.24
CA LYS A 42 5.80 9.01 3.63
C LYS A 42 4.93 8.98 2.38
N VAL A 43 3.88 8.18 2.38
CA VAL A 43 2.93 8.16 1.27
C VAL A 43 1.77 9.12 1.57
N SER A 44 1.12 9.66 0.56
CA SER A 44 -0.14 10.40 0.68
C SER A 44 -1.06 9.94 -0.43
N VAL A 45 -2.21 9.39 -0.08
CA VAL A 45 -3.19 8.92 -1.07
C VAL A 45 -4.11 10.08 -1.43
N GLY A 46 -4.14 10.44 -2.70
CA GLY A 46 -5.03 11.43 -3.29
C GLY A 46 -6.28 10.80 -3.91
N GLU A 47 -6.95 11.54 -4.79
CA GLU A 47 -8.08 11.00 -5.55
C GLU A 47 -7.61 9.91 -6.51
N CYS A 48 -8.45 8.88 -6.67
CA CYS A 48 -8.25 7.77 -7.58
C CYS A 48 -6.88 7.07 -7.41
N PHE A 49 -6.79 6.14 -6.47
CA PHE A 49 -5.61 5.30 -6.28
C PHE A 49 -6.00 3.81 -6.23
N SER A 50 -5.28 3.00 -7.01
CA SER A 50 -5.52 1.56 -7.10
C SER A 50 -4.25 0.73 -6.88
N ILE A 51 -4.40 -0.43 -6.26
CA ILE A 51 -3.32 -1.42 -6.13
C ILE A 51 -3.68 -2.68 -6.89
N PHE A 52 -2.73 -3.20 -7.67
CA PHE A 52 -2.85 -4.46 -8.41
C PHE A 52 -1.68 -5.39 -8.07
N GLY A 53 -1.84 -6.70 -8.28
CA GLY A 53 -0.75 -7.66 -8.06
C GLY A 53 0.38 -7.52 -9.09
N ASP A 54 1.63 -7.69 -8.66
CA ASP A 54 2.79 -7.75 -9.57
C ASP A 54 2.64 -8.94 -10.54
N ASN A 55 2.81 -8.66 -11.83
CA ASN A 55 3.07 -9.67 -12.86
C ASN A 55 4.46 -9.36 -13.42
N GLU A 56 5.35 -10.36 -13.50
CA GLU A 56 6.79 -10.15 -13.79
C GLU A 56 7.06 -9.44 -15.13
N ASP A 57 6.10 -9.46 -16.06
CA ASP A 57 6.23 -8.89 -17.42
C ASP A 57 5.51 -7.55 -17.63
N GLU A 58 4.98 -6.93 -16.57
CA GLU A 58 4.10 -5.77 -16.67
C GLU A 58 4.61 -4.52 -15.95
N ASP A 59 4.30 -3.34 -16.49
CA ASP A 59 4.64 -2.08 -15.84
C ASP A 59 4.01 -1.98 -14.44
N CYS A 60 4.86 -1.77 -13.43
CA CYS A 60 4.49 -1.65 -12.01
C CYS A 60 3.83 -0.30 -11.66
N ILE A 61 3.82 0.66 -12.59
CA ILE A 61 3.21 1.99 -12.44
C ILE A 61 2.42 2.28 -13.71
N ARG A 62 1.15 2.65 -13.56
CA ARG A 62 0.29 2.96 -14.70
C ARG A 62 -0.52 4.21 -14.45
N GLU A 63 -0.68 5.01 -15.50
CA GLU A 63 -1.54 6.18 -15.46
C GLU A 63 -3.01 5.77 -15.38
N HIS A 64 -3.77 6.52 -14.59
CA HIS A 64 -5.21 6.35 -14.33
C HIS A 64 -5.58 5.07 -13.58
N CYS A 65 -6.68 5.12 -12.84
CA CYS A 65 -7.28 3.95 -12.19
C CYS A 65 -7.97 3.06 -13.22
N ILE A 66 -7.19 2.42 -14.09
CA ILE A 66 -7.74 1.41 -14.99
C ILE A 66 -8.18 0.23 -14.12
N GLU A 67 -9.43 -0.20 -14.28
CA GLU A 67 -9.98 -1.36 -13.58
C GLU A 67 -9.18 -2.61 -13.92
N ARG A 68 -8.30 -3.02 -13.01
CA ARG A 68 -7.65 -4.32 -13.07
C ARG A 68 -8.12 -5.20 -11.94
N ASN A 69 -8.56 -6.38 -12.34
CA ASN A 69 -8.92 -7.48 -11.45
C ASN A 69 -7.68 -8.30 -11.04
N THR A 70 -6.46 -7.82 -11.34
CA THR A 70 -5.24 -8.52 -10.94
C THR A 70 -5.17 -8.50 -9.42
N PRO A 71 -5.19 -9.66 -8.76
CA PRO A 71 -5.44 -9.68 -7.34
C PRO A 71 -4.24 -9.18 -6.53
N PHE A 72 -4.51 -8.39 -5.49
CA PHE A 72 -3.57 -7.80 -4.57
C PHE A 72 -3.12 -8.83 -3.52
N PHE A 73 -1.81 -8.91 -3.31
CA PHE A 73 -1.18 -9.72 -2.27
C PHE A 73 -0.37 -8.81 -1.35
N LEU A 74 -0.73 -8.75 -0.07
CA LEU A 74 0.05 -7.99 0.91
C LEU A 74 0.63 -8.91 1.96
N ARG A 75 1.96 -8.95 2.05
CA ARG A 75 2.66 -9.70 3.09
C ARG A 75 3.64 -8.81 3.83
N ARG A 76 3.50 -8.75 5.16
CA ARG A 76 4.47 -8.08 6.04
C ARG A 76 4.55 -8.80 7.37
N ILE A 77 5.77 -9.03 7.83
CA ILE A 77 6.05 -9.72 9.10
C ILE A 77 7.13 -8.92 9.82
N GLY A 78 6.86 -8.54 11.06
CA GLY A 78 7.83 -7.85 11.93
C GLY A 78 7.34 -6.50 12.41
N GLU A 79 8.08 -5.94 13.37
CA GLU A 79 7.78 -4.64 13.94
C GLU A 79 8.11 -3.52 12.97
N ASP A 80 7.18 -2.57 12.87
CA ASP A 80 7.33 -1.42 12.01
C ASP A 80 8.14 -0.31 12.66
N GLU A 81 8.85 0.42 11.82
CA GLU A 81 9.41 1.70 12.18
C GLU A 81 8.28 2.73 12.41
N LYS A 82 8.43 3.55 13.46
CA LYS A 82 7.52 4.64 13.88
C LYS A 82 6.89 5.49 12.76
N PRO A 83 7.51 5.77 11.59
CA PRO A 83 6.89 6.57 10.52
C PRO A 83 5.52 6.10 10.03
N LEU A 84 5.19 4.80 10.11
CA LEU A 84 3.97 4.25 9.50
C LEU A 84 2.66 4.64 10.18
N VAL A 85 2.65 4.83 11.51
CA VAL A 85 1.42 5.15 12.26
C VAL A 85 0.86 6.51 11.82
N SER A 86 1.71 7.53 11.82
CA SER A 86 1.34 8.90 11.44
C SER A 86 0.87 9.05 9.99
N PHE A 87 1.24 8.08 9.14
CA PHE A 87 0.81 8.01 7.76
C PHE A 87 -0.60 7.40 7.64
N LEU A 88 -0.83 6.25 8.29
CA LEU A 88 -2.11 5.53 8.22
C LEU A 88 -3.28 6.37 8.76
N GLU A 89 -3.03 7.27 9.72
CA GLU A 89 -4.00 8.26 10.19
C GLU A 89 -4.48 9.22 9.10
N LYS A 90 -3.61 9.57 8.13
CA LYS A 90 -3.89 10.55 7.08
C LYS A 90 -4.64 9.96 5.90
N ILE A 91 -4.71 8.64 5.80
CA ILE A 91 -5.44 7.98 4.71
C ILE A 91 -6.92 7.93 5.08
N PRO A 92 -7.83 8.44 4.24
CA PRO A 92 -9.26 8.31 4.48
C PRO A 92 -9.70 6.83 4.43
N PRO A 93 -10.74 6.43 5.17
CA PRO A 93 -11.33 5.10 5.04
C PRO A 93 -11.85 4.88 3.60
N ASN A 94 -11.79 3.64 3.12
CA ASN A 94 -12.25 3.25 1.77
C ASN A 94 -11.66 4.08 0.60
N SER A 95 -10.45 4.60 0.74
CA SER A 95 -9.82 5.46 -0.28
C SER A 95 -8.92 4.69 -1.26
N ILE A 96 -8.53 3.46 -0.92
CA ILE A 96 -7.62 2.64 -1.73
C ILE A 96 -8.43 1.54 -2.41
N ASN A 97 -8.67 1.67 -3.71
CA ASN A 97 -9.37 0.64 -4.46
C ASN A 97 -8.46 -0.56 -4.71
N CYS A 98 -8.92 -1.77 -4.42
CA CYS A 98 -8.13 -2.97 -4.66
C CYS A 98 -8.99 -4.21 -4.89
N THR A 99 -8.43 -5.17 -5.62
CA THR A 99 -8.96 -6.53 -5.77
C THR A 99 -8.18 -7.43 -4.82
N LEU A 100 -8.52 -7.46 -3.53
CA LEU A 100 -7.75 -8.22 -2.53
C LEU A 100 -7.96 -9.73 -2.65
N LYS A 101 -6.87 -10.50 -2.81
CA LYS A 101 -6.92 -11.96 -2.79
C LYS A 101 -6.30 -12.57 -1.54
N LYS A 102 -5.12 -12.09 -1.12
CA LYS A 102 -4.50 -12.54 0.13
C LYS A 102 -3.86 -11.39 0.88
N ILE A 103 -4.05 -11.38 2.18
CA ILE A 103 -3.34 -10.49 3.10
C ILE A 103 -2.77 -11.31 4.26
N THR A 104 -1.50 -11.10 4.56
CA THR A 104 -0.79 -11.73 5.67
C THR A 104 0.06 -10.69 6.37
N LEU A 105 -0.48 -10.13 7.45
CA LEU A 105 0.16 -9.08 8.23
C LEU A 105 0.39 -9.57 9.65
N LYS A 106 1.65 -9.59 10.09
CA LYS A 106 2.04 -10.06 11.42
C LYS A 106 2.89 -9.04 12.17
N LYS A 107 2.49 -8.70 13.39
CA LYS A 107 3.21 -7.86 14.35
C LYS A 107 3.55 -6.46 13.82
N THR A 108 2.69 -5.92 12.95
CA THR A 108 2.92 -4.71 12.14
C THR A 108 1.75 -3.73 12.29
N VAL A 109 2.02 -2.43 12.40
CA VAL A 109 0.99 -1.38 12.42
C VAL A 109 0.31 -1.22 11.06
N LEU A 110 0.89 -1.79 10.00
CA LEU A 110 0.26 -1.86 8.69
C LEU A 110 -1.07 -2.62 8.71
N ILE A 111 -1.38 -3.41 9.74
CA ILE A 111 -2.71 -4.00 9.93
C ILE A 111 -3.83 -2.94 9.89
N ASN A 112 -3.54 -1.71 10.37
CA ASN A 112 -4.46 -0.57 10.32
C ASN A 112 -4.73 -0.04 8.88
N ILE A 113 -4.11 -0.59 7.83
CA ILE A 113 -4.45 -0.28 6.44
C ILE A 113 -5.81 -0.87 6.03
N LEU A 114 -6.25 -1.95 6.69
CA LEU A 114 -7.47 -2.67 6.33
C LEU A 114 -8.72 -1.78 6.21
N PRO A 115 -9.08 -0.93 7.18
CA PRO A 115 -10.22 -0.01 7.04
C PRO A 115 -10.03 1.07 5.95
N LYS A 116 -8.83 1.19 5.38
CA LYS A 116 -8.52 2.13 4.29
C LYS A 116 -8.71 1.51 2.90
N LEU A 117 -8.74 0.18 2.83
CA LEU A 117 -8.96 -0.57 1.60
C LEU A 117 -10.44 -0.61 1.24
N SER A 118 -10.76 -0.16 0.03
CA SER A 118 -12.04 -0.37 -0.64
C SER A 118 -11.93 -1.67 -1.45
N ILE A 119 -12.32 -2.78 -0.81
CA ILE A 119 -12.35 -4.11 -1.46
C ILE A 119 -13.64 -4.19 -2.29
N ARG A 120 -13.50 -4.51 -3.58
CA ARG A 120 -14.66 -4.64 -4.46
C ARG A 120 -15.59 -5.76 -4.00
N LYS A 121 -16.91 -5.59 -4.19
CA LYS A 121 -17.94 -6.56 -3.79
C LYS A 121 -17.84 -7.90 -4.55
N ASP A 122 -17.29 -7.88 -5.76
CA ASP A 122 -17.06 -9.04 -6.62
C ASP A 122 -15.72 -9.73 -6.34
N CYS A 123 -14.98 -9.27 -5.33
CA CYS A 123 -13.67 -9.82 -5.00
C CYS A 123 -13.79 -11.03 -4.06
N GLU A 124 -13.30 -12.18 -4.50
CA GLU A 124 -13.18 -13.37 -3.66
C GLU A 124 -11.84 -13.33 -2.89
N VAL A 125 -11.93 -13.02 -1.59
CA VAL A 125 -10.77 -12.99 -0.70
C VAL A 125 -10.46 -14.41 -0.23
N GLU A 126 -9.36 -14.99 -0.69
CA GLU A 126 -8.95 -16.36 -0.34
C GLU A 126 -8.37 -16.48 1.08
N LEU A 127 -7.60 -15.47 1.54
CA LEU A 127 -6.93 -15.53 2.83
C LEU A 127 -6.76 -14.16 3.46
N VAL A 128 -7.25 -14.01 4.70
CA VAL A 128 -6.92 -12.89 5.59
C VAL A 128 -6.27 -13.47 6.83
N LEU A 129 -4.97 -13.24 7.01
CA LEU A 129 -4.22 -13.67 8.17
C LEU A 129 -3.58 -12.47 8.87
N LEU A 130 -4.09 -12.14 10.05
CA LEU A 130 -3.65 -11.02 10.86
C LEU A 130 -3.20 -11.55 12.22
N ASP A 131 -2.00 -11.17 12.64
CA ASP A 131 -1.43 -11.55 13.92
C ASP A 131 -0.89 -10.28 14.59
N ALA A 132 -1.45 -9.90 15.72
CA ALA A 132 -1.09 -8.69 16.44
C ALA A 132 -0.87 -8.99 17.92
N ASP A 133 0.23 -8.48 18.46
CA ASP A 133 0.61 -8.60 19.87
C ASP A 133 0.62 -7.24 20.60
N LYS A 134 0.39 -6.13 19.88
CA LYS A 134 0.29 -4.77 20.45
C LYS A 134 -1.01 -4.10 20.03
N ARG A 135 -1.62 -3.33 20.93
CA ARG A 135 -2.88 -2.62 20.66
C ARG A 135 -2.74 -1.60 19.53
N GLU A 136 -1.60 -0.91 19.44
CA GLU A 136 -1.35 0.06 18.37
C GLU A 136 -1.45 -0.56 16.96
N GLN A 137 -1.20 -1.87 16.83
CA GLN A 137 -1.24 -2.56 15.53
C GLN A 137 -2.67 -2.70 14.99
N VAL A 138 -3.68 -2.67 15.86
CA VAL A 138 -5.10 -2.90 15.52
C VAL A 138 -6.00 -1.73 15.92
N ALA A 139 -5.43 -0.60 16.34
CA ALA A 139 -6.18 0.56 16.84
C ALA A 139 -7.28 1.02 15.85
N ALA A 140 -6.96 1.13 14.56
CA ALA A 140 -7.91 1.59 13.54
C ALA A 140 -9.02 0.56 13.24
N ILE A 141 -8.85 -0.70 13.65
CA ILE A 141 -9.87 -1.74 13.52
C ILE A 141 -10.78 -1.74 14.76
N LEU A 142 -10.20 -1.55 15.94
CA LEU A 142 -10.95 -1.55 17.21
C LEU A 142 -11.81 -0.30 17.41
N ASP A 143 -11.49 0.81 16.75
CA ASP A 143 -12.25 2.06 16.80
C ASP A 143 -13.47 2.08 15.84
N THR A 144 -13.86 0.92 15.29
CA THR A 144 -15.03 0.73 14.41
C THR A 144 -16.29 0.45 15.23
#